data_AF-A0A7W0DUT1-F1
#
_entry.id   AF-A0A7W0DUT1-F1
#
_cell.length_a   1.000
_cell.length_b   1.000
_cell.length_c   1.000
_cell.angle_alpha   90.00
_cell.angle_beta   90.00
_cell.angle_gamma   90.00
#
_symmetry.space_group_name_H-M   'P 1'
#
loop_
_entity.id
_entity.type
_entity.pdbx_description
1 polymer ?
#
loop_
_entity_poly.entity_id
_entity_poly.type
_entity_poly.pdbx_seq_one_letter_code
_entity_poly.pdbx_strand_id
1 'polypeptide(L)'
;MPETTTVCADCREMATNRAWVLRALGHPDCVAAMRAERQAARKFWIRINPQGCVEGSALAEYVGPLAEDAHKQFTPKVRDRRREAAEGWRHELIGHDEWRQRAEPCLLRKCEHATHNGRAVEDVQLPEAVS
;
A
#
# COMPACT_ATOMS: atom_id res chain seq x y z
N MET A 1 -9.11 14.66 -32.48
CA MET A 1 -10.23 13.74 -32.18
C MET A 1 -10.16 13.48 -30.68
N PRO A 2 -11.07 13.98 -29.85
CA PRO A 2 -10.95 13.84 -28.41
C PRO A 2 -11.40 12.45 -27.95
N GLU A 3 -10.66 11.92 -26.96
CA GLU A 3 -11.17 11.30 -25.73
C GLU A 3 -11.87 9.93 -25.80
N THR A 4 -11.11 8.87 -25.51
CA THR A 4 -11.59 7.81 -24.62
C THR A 4 -10.43 7.18 -23.85
N THR A 5 -10.12 7.76 -22.69
CA THR A 5 -9.41 7.08 -21.59
C THR A 5 -10.30 6.01 -20.92
N THR A 6 -11.32 5.53 -21.63
CA THR A 6 -12.40 4.68 -21.14
C THR A 6 -12.35 3.35 -21.87
N VAL A 7 -12.25 2.26 -21.12
CA VAL A 7 -12.21 0.88 -21.64
C VAL A 7 -13.46 0.61 -22.49
N CYS A 8 -13.28 0.10 -23.72
CA CYS A 8 -14.42 -0.22 -24.58
C CYS A 8 -15.24 -1.40 -24.04
N ALA A 9 -16.52 -1.47 -24.41
CA ALA A 9 -17.46 -2.48 -23.93
C ALA A 9 -16.98 -3.91 -24.21
N ASP A 10 -16.44 -4.18 -25.40
CA ASP A 10 -15.93 -5.50 -25.79
C ASP A 10 -14.74 -5.93 -24.93
N CYS A 11 -13.80 -5.02 -24.65
CA CYS A 11 -12.67 -5.31 -23.77
C CYS A 11 -13.13 -5.54 -22.32
N ARG A 12 -14.17 -4.83 -21.86
CA ARG A 12 -14.77 -5.05 -20.54
C ARG A 12 -15.49 -6.40 -20.45
N GLU A 13 -16.22 -6.80 -21.49
CA GLU A 13 -16.87 -8.11 -21.57
C GLU A 13 -15.83 -9.24 -21.59
N MET A 14 -14.79 -9.11 -22.41
CA MET A 14 -13.68 -10.07 -22.46
C MET A 14 -12.96 -10.17 -21.11
N ALA A 15 -12.78 -9.07 -20.38
CA ALA A 15 -12.18 -9.09 -19.05
C ALA A 15 -12.95 -9.99 -18.07
N THR A 16 -14.28 -10.01 -18.17
CA THR A 16 -15.18 -10.78 -17.30
C THR A 16 -15.29 -12.24 -17.73
N ASN A 17 -15.49 -12.50 -19.02
CA ASN A 17 -15.87 -13.83 -19.52
C ASN A 17 -14.72 -14.59 -20.20
N ARG A 18 -13.68 -13.89 -20.68
CA ARG A 18 -12.64 -14.45 -21.56
C ARG A 18 -11.28 -13.77 -21.32
N ALA A 19 -10.83 -13.77 -20.08
CA ALA A 19 -9.62 -13.05 -19.68
C ALA A 19 -8.34 -13.46 -20.44
N TRP A 20 -8.31 -14.67 -21.03
CA TRP A 20 -7.22 -15.11 -21.92
C TRP A 20 -7.29 -14.45 -23.31
N VAL A 21 -8.49 -14.24 -23.86
CA VAL A 21 -8.69 -13.54 -25.15
C VAL A 21 -8.29 -12.08 -25.02
N LEU A 22 -8.66 -11.44 -23.90
CA LEU A 22 -8.24 -10.07 -23.63
C LEU A 22 -6.71 -9.93 -23.63
N ARG A 23 -5.98 -10.92 -23.07
CA ARG A 23 -4.51 -10.90 -23.07
C ARG A 23 -3.91 -11.07 -24.47
N ALA A 24 -4.58 -11.82 -25.34
CA ALA A 24 -4.07 -12.13 -26.68
C ALA A 24 -4.45 -11.08 -27.73
N LEU A 25 -5.67 -10.52 -27.65
CA LEU A 25 -6.29 -9.73 -28.71
C LEU A 25 -6.91 -8.41 -28.20
N GLY A 26 -6.81 -8.10 -26.91
CA GLY A 26 -7.31 -6.85 -26.36
C GLY A 26 -6.56 -5.65 -26.92
N HIS A 27 -7.27 -4.53 -27.10
CA HIS A 27 -6.63 -3.28 -27.47
C HIS A 27 -5.60 -2.87 -26.39
N PRO A 28 -4.35 -2.55 -26.75
CA PRO A 28 -3.31 -2.19 -25.78
C PRO A 28 -3.74 -1.10 -24.80
N ASP A 29 -4.42 -0.07 -25.28
CA ASP A 29 -4.89 1.06 -24.46
C ASP A 29 -5.99 0.64 -23.47
N CYS A 30 -6.91 -0.24 -23.90
CA CYS A 30 -7.94 -0.79 -23.01
C CYS A 30 -7.31 -1.66 -21.91
N VAL A 31 -6.31 -2.48 -22.26
CA VAL A 31 -5.58 -3.31 -21.29
C VAL A 31 -4.79 -2.45 -20.30
N ALA A 32 -4.15 -1.39 -20.78
CA ALA A 32 -3.44 -0.43 -19.94
C ALA A 32 -4.39 0.31 -18.98
N ALA A 33 -5.52 0.81 -19.48
CA ALA A 33 -6.54 1.47 -18.68
C ALA A 33 -7.11 0.55 -17.59
N MET A 34 -7.49 -0.68 -17.92
CA MET A 34 -7.96 -1.66 -16.93
C MET A 34 -6.90 -2.00 -15.88
N ARG A 35 -5.63 -2.10 -16.30
CA ARG A 35 -4.52 -2.32 -15.36
C ARG A 35 -4.35 -1.13 -14.43
N ALA A 36 -4.43 0.09 -14.95
CA ALA A 36 -4.35 1.31 -14.16
C ALA A 36 -5.51 1.39 -13.16
N GLU A 37 -6.75 1.13 -13.58
CA GLU A 37 -7.93 1.06 -12.69
C GLU A 37 -7.72 0.04 -11.55
N ARG A 38 -7.26 -1.18 -11.89
CA ARG A 38 -6.96 -2.22 -10.90
C ARG A 38 -5.85 -1.80 -9.95
N GLN A 39 -4.82 -1.11 -10.42
CA GLN A 39 -3.74 -0.61 -9.56
C GLN A 39 -4.27 0.48 -8.63
N ALA A 40 -5.05 1.45 -9.13
CA ALA A 40 -5.65 2.51 -8.32
C ALA A 40 -6.58 1.95 -7.22
N ALA A 41 -7.30 0.86 -7.51
CA ALA A 41 -8.17 0.20 -6.53
C ALA A 41 -7.41 -0.59 -5.44
N ARG A 42 -6.12 -0.89 -5.62
CA ARG A 42 -5.34 -1.65 -4.63
C ARG A 42 -5.13 -0.85 -3.36
N LYS A 43 -5.29 -1.54 -2.24
CA LYS A 43 -5.02 -1.04 -0.90
C LYS A 43 -3.94 -1.88 -0.24
N PHE A 44 -3.08 -1.21 0.51
CA PHE A 44 -1.93 -1.81 1.17
C PHE A 44 -1.95 -1.46 2.64
N TRP A 45 -1.79 -2.46 3.49
CA TRP A 45 -1.36 -2.25 4.85
C TRP A 45 0.13 -1.98 4.87
N ILE A 46 0.55 -0.96 5.61
CA ILE A 46 1.95 -0.68 5.89
C ILE A 46 2.21 -0.72 7.39
N ARG A 47 3.35 -1.26 7.79
CA ARG A 47 3.86 -1.26 9.16
C ARG A 47 4.94 -0.21 9.28
N ILE A 48 4.65 0.83 10.05
CA ILE A 48 5.48 2.02 10.21
C ILE A 48 6.13 1.93 11.60
N ASN A 49 7.45 2.03 11.64
CA ASN A 49 8.18 2.09 12.90
C ASN A 49 8.05 3.48 13.55
N PRO A 50 8.45 3.65 14.82
CA PRO A 50 8.33 4.93 15.52
C PRO A 50 9.06 6.10 14.86
N GLN A 51 10.06 5.81 14.01
CA GLN A 51 10.83 6.80 13.26
C GLN A 51 10.18 7.22 11.94
N GLY A 52 9.02 6.66 11.61
CA GLY A 52 8.31 6.94 10.35
C GLY A 52 8.73 6.05 9.18
N CYS A 53 9.65 5.10 9.39
CA CYS A 53 10.12 4.19 8.37
C CYS A 53 9.13 3.04 8.14
N VAL A 54 8.82 2.72 6.88
CA VAL A 54 8.00 1.55 6.56
C VAL A 54 8.87 0.29 6.52
N GLU A 55 8.58 -0.66 7.40
CA GLU A 55 9.33 -1.91 7.50
C GLU A 55 8.58 -3.13 6.95
N GLY A 56 7.30 -2.98 6.62
CA GLY A 56 6.51 -4.05 6.05
C GLY A 56 5.33 -3.52 5.25
N SER A 57 4.92 -4.29 4.23
CA SER A 57 3.67 -4.05 3.52
C SER A 57 2.95 -5.34 3.16
N ALA A 58 1.63 -5.31 3.15
CA ALA A 58 0.78 -6.42 2.75
C ALA A 58 -0.42 -5.91 1.95
N LEU A 59 -0.91 -6.69 0.98
CA LEU A 59 -2.13 -6.36 0.25
C LEU A 59 -3.34 -6.55 1.17
N ALA A 60 -4.21 -5.54 1.23
CA ALA A 60 -5.37 -5.56 2.12
C ALA A 60 -6.33 -6.71 1.80
N GLU A 61 -6.42 -7.14 0.54
CA GLU A 61 -7.25 -8.25 0.08
C GLU A 61 -6.93 -9.60 0.74
N TYR A 62 -5.70 -9.78 1.24
CA TYR A 62 -5.26 -11.02 1.90
C TYR A 62 -5.24 -10.94 3.43
N VAL A 63 -5.41 -9.74 3.98
CA VAL A 63 -5.29 -9.48 5.42
C VAL A 63 -6.66 -9.25 6.05
N GLY A 64 -7.49 -8.44 5.40
CA GLY A 64 -8.74 -7.94 5.96
C GLY A 64 -8.73 -6.42 6.16
N PRO A 65 -9.89 -5.84 6.52
CA PRO A 65 -10.08 -4.39 6.56
C PRO A 65 -9.63 -3.76 7.88
N LEU A 66 -9.24 -4.53 8.90
CA LEU A 66 -8.92 -4.01 10.23
C LEU A 66 -7.42 -3.89 10.46
N ALA A 67 -7.01 -2.83 11.15
CA ALA A 67 -5.61 -2.60 11.53
C ALA A 67 -5.07 -3.71 12.46
N GLU A 68 -5.94 -4.33 13.27
CA GLU A 68 -5.55 -5.46 14.12
C GLU A 68 -5.17 -6.71 13.29
N ASP A 69 -5.88 -6.97 12.19
CA ASP A 69 -5.56 -8.09 11.29
C ASP A 69 -4.20 -7.87 10.62
N ALA A 70 -3.93 -6.63 10.21
CA ALA A 70 -2.61 -6.23 9.70
C ALA A 70 -1.52 -6.43 10.77
N HIS A 71 -1.76 -5.99 12.00
CA HIS A 71 -0.80 -6.16 13.09
C HIS A 71 -0.53 -7.64 13.39
N LYS A 72 -1.55 -8.51 13.35
CA LYS A 72 -1.36 -9.97 13.46
C LYS A 72 -0.58 -10.55 12.30
N GLN A 73 -0.81 -10.05 11.09
CA GLN A 73 -0.11 -10.49 9.88
C GLN A 73 1.39 -10.16 9.95
N PHE A 74 1.75 -8.94 10.35
CA PHE A 74 3.16 -8.54 10.45
C PHE A 74 3.85 -9.11 11.68
N THR A 75 3.13 -9.21 12.80
CA THR A 75 3.68 -9.61 14.09
C THR A 75 2.79 -10.69 14.71
N PRO A 76 2.98 -11.98 14.33
CA PRO A 76 2.09 -13.07 14.77
C PRO A 76 2.13 -13.36 16.27
N LYS A 77 3.22 -13.02 16.95
CA LYS A 77 3.40 -13.27 18.39
C LYS A 77 2.77 -12.15 19.22
N VAL A 78 1.89 -12.52 20.17
CA VAL A 78 1.19 -11.58 21.07
C VAL A 78 2.17 -10.69 21.85
N ARG A 79 3.27 -11.25 22.36
CA ARG A 79 4.27 -10.51 23.13
C ARG A 79 4.90 -9.38 22.31
N ASP A 80 5.23 -9.66 21.06
CA ASP A 80 5.88 -8.70 20.17
C ASP A 80 4.88 -7.59 19.78
N ARG A 81 3.60 -7.93 19.56
CA ARG A 81 2.55 -6.91 19.33
C ARG A 81 2.37 -5.95 20.50
N ARG A 82 2.42 -6.46 21.74
CA ARG A 82 2.34 -5.60 22.94
C ARG A 82 3.54 -4.67 23.03
N ARG A 83 4.73 -5.17 22.70
CA ARG A 83 5.94 -4.36 22.63
C ARG A 83 5.80 -3.27 21.56
N GLU A 84 5.35 -3.63 20.36
CA GLU A 84 5.14 -2.68 19.27
C GLU A 84 4.13 -1.58 19.61
N ALA A 85 3.02 -1.93 20.27
CA ALA A 85 2.05 -0.95 20.75
C ALA A 85 2.65 0.00 21.79
N ALA A 86 3.57 -0.47 22.64
CA ALA A 86 4.27 0.37 23.62
C ALA A 86 5.37 1.23 23.00
N GLU A 87 6.03 0.75 21.95
CA GLU A 87 7.11 1.44 21.25
C GLU A 87 6.61 2.50 20.25
N GLY A 88 5.30 2.53 19.94
CA GLY A 88 4.71 3.51 19.03
C GLY A 88 4.66 3.07 17.57
N TRP A 89 4.68 1.76 17.30
CA TRP A 89 4.48 1.24 15.94
C TRP A 89 3.07 1.49 15.45
N ARG A 90 2.93 1.78 14.16
CA ARG A 90 1.65 2.10 13.52
C ARG A 90 1.38 1.22 12.32
N HIS A 91 0.10 0.99 12.09
CA HIS A 91 -0.40 0.23 10.95
C HIS A 91 -1.41 1.10 10.20
N GLU A 92 -1.10 1.42 8.95
CA GLU A 92 -1.93 2.31 8.12
C GLU A 92 -2.38 1.60 6.85
N LEU A 93 -3.63 1.84 6.45
CA LEU A 93 -4.19 1.36 5.19
C LEU A 93 -4.13 2.48 4.15
N ILE A 94 -3.34 2.29 3.10
CA ILE A 94 -3.07 3.31 2.09
C ILE A 94 -3.40 2.83 0.68
N GLY A 95 -3.57 3.80 -0.24
CA GLY A 95 -3.74 3.53 -1.67
C GLY A 95 -2.43 3.15 -2.37
N HIS A 96 -2.53 2.63 -3.60
CA HIS A 96 -1.35 2.25 -4.39
C HIS A 96 -0.38 3.40 -4.68
N ASP A 97 -0.88 4.59 -5.02
CA ASP A 97 0.01 5.72 -5.33
C ASP A 97 0.71 6.24 -4.08
N GLU A 98 -0.01 6.30 -2.96
CA GLU A 98 0.59 6.60 -1.66
C GLU A 98 1.59 5.53 -1.21
N TRP A 99 1.33 4.25 -1.51
CA TRP A 99 2.27 3.17 -1.26
C TRP A 99 3.57 3.35 -2.06
N ARG A 100 3.48 3.71 -3.35
CA ARG A 100 4.66 4.03 -4.16
C ARG A 100 5.44 5.23 -3.63
N GLN A 101 4.76 6.22 -3.04
CA GLN A 101 5.43 7.42 -2.53
C GLN A 101 6.05 7.20 -1.14
N ARG A 102 5.32 6.56 -0.22
CA ARG A 102 5.72 6.45 1.21
C ARG A 102 6.42 5.14 1.53
N ALA A 103 5.91 4.02 1.01
CA ALA A 103 6.34 2.68 1.43
C ALA A 103 7.46 2.13 0.55
N GLU A 104 7.32 2.24 -0.78
CA GLU A 104 8.28 1.71 -1.75
C GLU A 104 9.71 2.20 -1.50
N PRO A 105 9.99 3.50 -1.22
CA PRO A 105 11.35 3.95 -0.93
C PRO A 105 11.93 3.29 0.32
N CYS A 106 11.14 3.11 1.38
CA CYS A 106 11.60 2.48 2.61
C CYS A 106 11.91 0.99 2.40
N LEU A 107 11.02 0.26 1.74
CA LEU A 107 11.16 -1.17 1.47
C LEU A 107 12.34 -1.46 0.52
N LEU A 108 12.65 -0.53 -0.39
CA LEU A 108 13.81 -0.59 -1.27
C LEU A 108 15.08 0.00 -0.64
N ARG A 109 15.05 0.41 0.63
CA ARG A 109 16.17 1.05 1.36
C ARG A 109 16.71 2.32 0.69
N LYS A 110 15.81 3.08 0.08
CA LYS A 110 16.06 4.38 -0.57
C LYS A 110 15.47 5.56 0.20
N CYS A 111 14.88 5.33 1.37
CA CYS A 111 14.35 6.40 2.20
C CYS A 111 15.45 7.14 2.96
N GLU A 112 15.21 8.40 3.29
CA GLU A 112 16.11 9.24 4.11
C GLU A 112 15.85 9.12 5.61
N HIS A 113 14.89 8.29 6.03
CA HIS A 113 14.65 8.02 7.44
C HIS A 113 15.92 7.47 8.08
N ALA A 114 16.34 8.08 9.20
CA ALA A 114 17.52 7.65 9.93
C ALA A 114 17.38 6.16 10.30
N THR A 115 18.13 5.30 9.62
CA THR A 115 18.19 3.86 9.91
C THR A 115 18.58 3.68 11.37
N HIS A 116 17.63 3.30 12.22
CA HIS A 116 17.95 3.14 13.62
C HIS A 116 18.63 1.80 13.88
N ASN A 117 19.96 1.81 13.90
CA ASN A 117 20.76 0.88 14.71
C ASN A 117 20.58 1.22 16.21
N GLY A 118 19.37 1.04 16.77
CA GLY A 118 19.12 0.91 18.21
C GLY A 118 19.45 2.08 19.16
N ARG A 119 18.86 3.26 18.99
CA ARG A 119 18.87 4.37 19.97
C ARG A 119 17.47 5.01 19.96
N ALA A 120 17.03 5.50 21.11
CA ALA A 120 15.73 6.16 21.23
C ALA A 120 15.81 7.51 20.52
N VAL A 121 14.82 7.82 19.68
CA VAL A 121 14.70 9.16 19.10
C VAL A 121 13.86 9.96 20.08
N GLU A 122 14.50 10.92 20.72
CA GLU A 122 13.82 11.96 21.51
C GLU A 122 12.87 12.74 20.60
N ASP A 123 11.70 13.04 21.18
CA ASP A 123 10.60 13.90 20.73
C ASP A 123 10.79 14.65 19.40
N VAL A 124 10.14 14.14 18.35
CA VAL A 124 9.72 14.98 17.21
C VAL A 124 8.41 15.66 17.60
N GLN A 125 8.50 16.92 18.02
CA GLN A 125 7.35 17.80 18.22
C GLN A 125 6.45 17.79 16.97
N LEU A 126 5.20 17.37 17.13
CA LEU A 126 4.15 17.58 16.13
C LEU A 126 3.88 19.09 16.02
N PRO A 127 3.78 19.67 14.80
CA PRO A 127 3.32 21.04 14.65
C PRO A 127 1.86 21.15 15.11
N GLU A 128 1.60 22.06 16.04
CA GLU A 128 0.28 22.38 16.54
C GLU A 128 -0.63 22.79 15.38
N ALA A 129 -1.79 22.14 15.28
CA ALA A 129 -2.83 22.51 14.33
C ALA A 129 -3.33 23.92 14.68
N VAL A 130 -3.07 24.87 13.79
CA VAL A 130 -3.59 26.23 13.87
C VAL A 130 -5.10 26.18 13.64
N SER A 131 -5.84 26.71 14.62
CA SER A 131 -7.31 26.85 14.64
C SER A 131 -7.84 27.84 13.60
#